data_AF-A0AAW2H1L1-F1
#
_entry.id   AF-A0AAW2H1L1-F1
#
_cell.length_a   1.000
_cell.length_b   1.000
_cell.length_c   1.000
_cell.angle_alpha   90.00
_cell.angle_beta   90.00
_cell.angle_gamma   90.00
#
_symmetry.space_group_name_H-M   'P 1'
#
loop_
_entity.id
_entity.type
_entity.pdbx_description
1 polymer ?
#
loop_
_entity_poly.entity_id
_entity_poly.type
_entity_poly.pdbx_seq_one_letter_code
_entity_poly.pdbx_strand_id
1 'polypeptide(L)'
;MFYTVEVGDTKFTILKRYQNLKPIGSGAQGIVCAAYDTVTAQNVAIKKLSRPFQNVTHAKRAYREFKLMKLVNHKNIIGLLNAFTPQRSLDEFQDVYLVMELMDANLCQVIQMDLDHERMSYLLYQMLCGIKHLHSAGIIHRDLKPSNIVVKSDCTLKILDFGLARTAGTTFMMTPYVVTRYYRAPEVILGMGYKENVDIWSVGCIMGEMIRGGVLFPGTDHIDQWNKIIEQLGTPAQEFMQRLQPTVRNYVENRPRYPGYPFERLFPDVLFPSDSSEHNRLKASQARDLLSRMLVIDPERRISVDEALLHNYINVWYDEGEVNAPAPGPYDHSVDEREHTVDQWKELIYQEVMEYETSHNPAAVPQSSESAGSR
;
A
#
# COMPACT_ATOMS: atom_id res chain seq x y z
N MET A 1 -1.96 -19.61 -25.24
CA MET A 1 -0.61 -19.83 -25.84
C MET A 1 0.31 -18.71 -25.37
N PHE A 2 1.52 -19.03 -24.91
CA PHE A 2 2.50 -18.07 -24.36
C PHE A 2 3.53 -17.63 -25.40
N TYR A 3 4.23 -16.54 -25.14
CA TYR A 3 5.44 -16.13 -25.86
C TYR A 3 6.42 -15.46 -24.88
N THR A 4 7.70 -15.40 -25.23
CA THR A 4 8.76 -14.88 -24.37
C THR A 4 9.35 -13.58 -24.92
N VAL A 5 9.55 -12.60 -24.04
CA VAL A 5 10.20 -11.31 -24.31
C VAL A 5 11.28 -11.09 -23.26
N GLU A 6 12.42 -10.54 -23.66
CA GLU A 6 13.48 -10.11 -22.73
C GLU A 6 13.23 -8.67 -22.30
N VAL A 7 13.20 -8.44 -20.98
CA VAL A 7 13.03 -7.12 -20.37
C VAL A 7 14.22 -6.90 -19.44
N GLY A 8 15.24 -6.19 -19.95
CA GLY A 8 16.55 -6.15 -19.31
C GLY A 8 17.11 -7.58 -19.16
N ASP A 9 17.53 -7.93 -17.94
CA ASP A 9 18.09 -9.26 -17.65
C ASP A 9 17.02 -10.32 -17.29
N THR A 10 15.72 -9.98 -17.40
CA THR A 10 14.62 -10.89 -17.01
C THR A 10 13.78 -11.32 -18.19
N LYS A 11 13.53 -12.63 -18.28
CA LYS A 11 12.62 -13.22 -19.27
C LYS A 11 11.18 -13.15 -18.79
N PHE A 12 10.32 -12.53 -19.58
CA PHE A 12 8.87 -12.51 -19.40
C PHE A 12 8.25 -13.52 -20.35
N THR A 13 7.65 -14.59 -19.81
CA THR A 13 6.88 -15.57 -20.59
C THR A 13 5.41 -15.38 -20.28
N ILE A 14 4.69 -14.75 -21.20
CA ILE A 14 3.36 -14.16 -20.97
C ILE A 14 2.36 -14.62 -22.03
N LEU A 15 1.06 -14.46 -21.73
CA LEU A 15 -0.01 -14.79 -22.67
C LEU A 15 0.05 -13.88 -23.91
N LYS A 16 -0.18 -14.45 -25.11
CA LYS A 16 -0.19 -13.72 -26.40
C LYS A 16 -1.18 -12.54 -26.46
N ARG A 17 -2.17 -12.47 -25.57
CA ARG A 17 -3.11 -11.33 -25.45
C ARG A 17 -2.42 -10.05 -24.99
N TYR A 18 -1.33 -10.16 -24.23
CA TYR A 18 -0.59 -9.01 -23.74
C TYR A 18 0.54 -8.69 -24.71
N GLN A 19 0.46 -7.52 -25.34
CA GLN A 19 1.39 -7.09 -26.38
C GLN A 19 2.10 -5.80 -25.98
N ASN A 20 3.16 -5.45 -26.73
CA ASN A 20 3.88 -4.18 -26.57
C ASN A 20 4.42 -3.96 -25.15
N LEU A 21 5.04 -4.99 -24.56
CA LEU A 21 5.59 -4.90 -23.20
C LEU A 21 6.64 -3.80 -23.10
N LYS A 22 6.47 -2.94 -22.10
CA LYS A 22 7.42 -1.87 -21.76
C LYS A 22 7.69 -1.87 -20.27
N PRO A 23 8.95 -1.96 -19.81
CA PRO A 23 9.26 -1.88 -18.38
C PRO A 23 8.86 -0.50 -17.84
N ILE A 24 8.14 -0.48 -16.72
CA ILE A 24 7.70 0.75 -16.03
C ILE A 24 8.16 0.82 -14.58
N GLY A 25 8.55 -0.32 -13.99
CA GLY A 25 9.07 -0.36 -12.62
C GLY A 25 9.85 -1.63 -12.35
N SER A 26 10.83 -1.52 -11.45
CA SER A 26 11.61 -2.65 -10.94
C SER A 26 11.80 -2.45 -9.45
N GLY A 27 11.62 -3.51 -8.66
CA GLY A 27 11.80 -3.45 -7.21
C GLY A 27 12.09 -4.83 -6.63
N ALA A 28 12.29 -4.87 -5.32
CA ALA A 28 12.63 -6.10 -4.59
C ALA A 28 11.61 -7.23 -4.76
N GLN A 29 10.36 -6.89 -5.08
CA GLN A 29 9.26 -7.85 -5.19
C GLN A 29 9.04 -8.36 -6.63
N GLY A 30 9.60 -7.70 -7.64
CA GLY A 30 9.23 -7.99 -9.01
C GLY A 30 9.60 -6.90 -10.01
N ILE A 31 9.42 -7.24 -11.28
CA ILE A 31 9.48 -6.29 -12.40
C ILE A 31 8.06 -6.07 -12.90
N VAL A 32 7.72 -4.81 -13.15
CA VAL A 32 6.41 -4.40 -13.67
C VAL A 32 6.58 -3.85 -15.08
N CYS A 33 5.79 -4.38 -16.01
CA CYS A 33 5.71 -3.89 -17.38
C CYS A 33 4.31 -3.36 -17.67
N ALA A 34 4.22 -2.24 -18.40
CA ALA A 34 3.00 -1.89 -19.12
C ALA A 34 2.84 -2.83 -20.32
N ALA A 35 1.61 -3.21 -20.64
CA ALA A 35 1.26 -3.98 -21.83
C ALA A 35 -0.11 -3.55 -22.35
N TYR A 36 -0.37 -3.78 -23.63
CA TYR A 36 -1.70 -3.66 -24.21
C TYR A 36 -2.39 -5.02 -24.20
N ASP A 37 -3.55 -5.12 -23.56
CA ASP A 37 -4.38 -6.32 -23.56
C ASP A 37 -5.33 -6.30 -24.76
N THR A 38 -5.06 -7.16 -25.76
CA THR A 38 -5.82 -7.20 -27.01
C THR A 38 -7.24 -7.74 -26.86
N VAL A 39 -7.57 -8.37 -25.74
CA VAL A 39 -8.92 -8.90 -25.49
C VAL A 39 -9.83 -7.82 -24.90
N THR A 40 -9.32 -7.03 -23.95
CA THR A 40 -10.08 -5.94 -23.31
C THR A 40 -9.89 -4.60 -24.01
N ALA A 41 -8.96 -4.53 -24.95
CA ALA A 41 -8.55 -3.30 -25.64
C ALA A 41 -8.04 -2.19 -24.69
N GLN A 42 -7.47 -2.57 -23.55
CA GLN A 42 -7.00 -1.66 -22.51
C GLN A 42 -5.51 -1.87 -22.20
N ASN A 43 -4.86 -0.81 -21.72
CA ASN A 43 -3.51 -0.93 -21.17
C ASN A 43 -3.56 -1.50 -19.74
N VAL A 44 -2.65 -2.40 -19.44
CA VAL A 44 -2.53 -3.11 -18.15
C VAL A 44 -1.11 -3.06 -17.63
N ALA A 45 -0.95 -3.22 -16.32
CA ALA A 45 0.33 -3.43 -15.66
C ALA A 45 0.51 -4.92 -15.35
N ILE A 46 1.63 -5.52 -15.76
CA ILE A 46 1.97 -6.92 -15.52
C ILE A 46 3.17 -6.98 -14.60
N LYS A 47 2.96 -7.43 -13.36
CA LYS A 47 4.00 -7.67 -12.36
C LYS A 47 4.44 -9.13 -12.40
N LYS A 48 5.69 -9.39 -12.72
CA LYS A 48 6.33 -10.71 -12.52
C LYS A 48 6.93 -10.74 -11.11
N LEU A 49 6.50 -11.67 -10.27
CA LEU A 49 7.06 -11.82 -8.92
C LEU A 49 8.51 -12.35 -9.00
N SER A 50 9.43 -11.68 -8.34
CA SER A 50 10.85 -12.07 -8.33
C SER A 50 11.12 -13.15 -7.30
N ARG A 51 11.46 -14.37 -7.77
CA ARG A 51 11.86 -15.52 -6.92
C ARG A 51 10.92 -15.74 -5.71
N PRO A 52 9.60 -15.90 -5.93
CA PRO A 52 8.63 -16.03 -4.85
C PRO A 52 8.92 -17.23 -3.93
N PHE A 53 9.59 -18.27 -4.44
CA PHE A 53 9.89 -19.50 -3.68
C PHE A 53 11.34 -19.57 -3.17
N GLN A 54 12.06 -18.45 -3.08
CA GLN A 54 13.46 -18.46 -2.61
C GLN A 54 13.59 -18.89 -1.13
N ASN A 55 12.64 -18.49 -0.30
CA ASN A 55 12.58 -18.82 1.12
C ASN A 55 11.14 -18.70 1.63
N VAL A 56 10.88 -19.18 2.85
CA VAL A 56 9.54 -19.17 3.47
C VAL A 56 8.94 -17.77 3.54
N THR A 57 9.76 -16.75 3.83
CA THR A 57 9.29 -15.36 3.91
C THR A 57 8.80 -14.82 2.57
N HIS A 58 9.52 -15.08 1.49
CA HIS A 58 9.11 -14.70 0.13
C HIS A 58 7.86 -15.47 -0.30
N ALA A 59 7.78 -16.77 -0.01
CA ALA A 59 6.66 -17.60 -0.43
C ALA A 59 5.37 -17.19 0.29
N LYS A 60 5.43 -17.01 1.62
CA LYS A 60 4.31 -16.50 2.43
C LYS A 60 3.88 -15.10 1.99
N ARG A 61 4.83 -14.23 1.61
CA ARG A 61 4.52 -12.88 1.10
C ARG A 61 3.78 -12.96 -0.23
N ALA A 62 4.27 -13.76 -1.18
CA ALA A 62 3.64 -13.93 -2.49
C ALA A 62 2.21 -14.49 -2.37
N TYR A 63 2.01 -15.50 -1.51
CA TYR A 63 0.68 -16.05 -1.24
C TYR A 63 -0.25 -15.01 -0.63
N ARG A 64 0.21 -14.27 0.39
CA ARG A 64 -0.57 -13.21 1.04
C ARG A 64 -0.97 -12.12 0.02
N GLU A 65 -0.02 -11.65 -0.78
CA GLU A 65 -0.27 -10.62 -1.80
C GLU A 65 -1.37 -11.08 -2.76
N PHE A 66 -1.28 -12.32 -3.24
CA PHE A 66 -2.29 -12.91 -4.12
C PHE A 66 -3.68 -13.00 -3.47
N LYS A 67 -3.76 -13.53 -2.25
CA LYS A 67 -5.04 -13.68 -1.52
C LYS A 67 -5.69 -12.34 -1.24
N LEU A 68 -4.91 -11.34 -0.82
CA LEU A 68 -5.42 -10.00 -0.53
C LEU A 68 -5.91 -9.29 -1.79
N MET A 69 -5.20 -9.41 -2.91
CA MET A 69 -5.63 -8.84 -4.19
C MET A 69 -6.91 -9.50 -4.74
N LYS A 70 -7.13 -10.80 -4.47
CA LYS A 70 -8.40 -11.48 -4.81
C LYS A 70 -9.55 -11.06 -3.90
N LEU A 71 -9.25 -10.75 -2.65
CA LEU A 71 -10.26 -10.45 -1.63
C LEU A 71 -10.81 -9.04 -1.79
N VAL A 72 -9.93 -8.07 -2.01
CA VAL A 72 -10.27 -6.65 -1.91
C VAL A 72 -10.74 -6.09 -3.25
N ASN A 73 -11.90 -5.42 -3.24
CA ASN A 73 -12.46 -4.77 -4.42
C ASN A 73 -12.97 -3.37 -4.06
N HIS A 74 -12.15 -2.36 -4.32
CA HIS A 74 -12.49 -0.96 -4.06
C HIS A 74 -11.84 -0.05 -5.09
N LYS A 75 -12.51 1.04 -5.46
CA LYS A 75 -12.01 1.95 -6.50
C LYS A 75 -10.66 2.59 -6.15
N ASN A 76 -10.36 2.77 -4.85
CA ASN A 76 -9.09 3.32 -4.36
C ASN A 76 -8.06 2.26 -3.97
N ILE A 77 -8.28 1.02 -4.38
CA ILE A 77 -7.37 -0.10 -4.20
C ILE A 77 -7.11 -0.72 -5.57
N ILE A 78 -5.87 -1.15 -5.84
CA ILE A 78 -5.55 -1.79 -7.10
C ILE A 78 -6.25 -3.14 -7.24
N GLY A 79 -6.97 -3.33 -8.34
CA GLY A 79 -7.66 -4.58 -8.65
C GLY A 79 -6.76 -5.56 -9.38
N LEU A 80 -6.94 -6.86 -9.09
CA LEU A 80 -6.40 -7.94 -9.92
C LEU A 80 -7.33 -8.17 -11.11
N LEU A 81 -6.80 -8.01 -12.33
CA LEU A 81 -7.53 -8.24 -13.57
C LEU A 81 -7.33 -9.67 -14.08
N ASN A 82 -6.12 -10.21 -13.91
CA ASN A 82 -5.76 -11.57 -14.28
C ASN A 82 -4.55 -12.02 -13.46
N ALA A 83 -4.35 -13.32 -13.31
CA ALA A 83 -3.10 -13.88 -12.83
C ALA A 83 -2.85 -15.23 -13.48
N PHE A 84 -1.59 -15.52 -13.78
CA PHE A 84 -1.23 -16.72 -14.51
C PHE A 84 0.21 -17.16 -14.23
N THR A 85 0.51 -18.39 -14.64
CA THR A 85 1.87 -18.92 -14.75
C THR A 85 2.05 -19.61 -16.10
N PRO A 86 3.21 -19.50 -16.76
CA PRO A 86 3.47 -20.20 -18.01
C PRO A 86 3.74 -21.70 -17.82
N GLN A 87 4.01 -22.15 -16.59
CA GLN A 87 4.32 -23.54 -16.26
C GLN A 87 3.05 -24.37 -16.05
N ARG A 88 3.07 -25.65 -16.47
CA ARG A 88 1.87 -26.52 -16.51
C ARG A 88 1.81 -27.57 -15.41
N SER A 89 2.87 -27.72 -14.64
CA SER A 89 2.94 -28.64 -13.50
C SER A 89 3.50 -27.92 -12.28
N LEU A 90 3.17 -28.44 -11.09
CA LEU A 90 3.70 -27.95 -9.83
C LEU A 90 5.23 -28.07 -9.76
N ASP A 91 5.81 -29.12 -10.36
CA ASP A 91 7.26 -29.34 -10.36
C ASP A 91 7.99 -28.21 -11.09
N GLU A 92 7.46 -27.79 -12.25
CA GLU A 92 8.02 -26.70 -13.07
C GLU A 92 7.68 -25.31 -12.56
N PHE A 93 6.66 -25.17 -11.70
CA PHE A 93 6.13 -23.89 -11.28
C PHE A 93 7.19 -23.01 -10.59
N GLN A 94 7.43 -21.83 -11.16
CA GLN A 94 8.44 -20.89 -10.66
C GLN A 94 8.01 -19.43 -10.79
N ASP A 95 7.28 -19.11 -11.86
CA ASP A 95 6.91 -17.73 -12.18
C ASP A 95 5.43 -17.49 -11.92
N VAL A 96 5.13 -16.38 -11.27
CA VAL A 96 3.76 -15.86 -11.08
C VAL A 96 3.69 -14.47 -11.70
N TYR A 97 2.68 -14.27 -12.54
CA TYR A 97 2.38 -12.98 -13.16
C TYR A 97 1.05 -12.48 -12.64
N LEU A 98 1.03 -11.23 -12.15
CA LEU A 98 -0.16 -10.52 -11.71
C LEU A 98 -0.45 -9.40 -12.69
N VAL A 99 -1.67 -9.36 -13.22
CA VAL A 99 -2.13 -8.34 -14.17
C VAL A 99 -3.10 -7.42 -13.46
N MET A 100 -2.83 -6.13 -13.53
CA MET A 100 -3.53 -5.07 -12.82
C MET A 100 -3.86 -3.94 -13.79
N GLU A 101 -4.71 -3.02 -13.33
CA GLU A 101 -4.95 -1.76 -14.03
C GLU A 101 -3.64 -0.97 -14.18
N LEU A 102 -3.42 -0.39 -15.37
CA LEU A 102 -2.30 0.52 -15.57
C LEU A 102 -2.67 1.92 -15.04
N MET A 103 -1.74 2.52 -14.30
CA MET A 103 -1.83 3.87 -13.76
C MET A 103 -0.71 4.72 -14.35
N ASP A 104 -0.88 6.05 -14.35
CA ASP A 104 0.00 6.97 -15.08
C ASP A 104 1.30 7.25 -14.32
N ALA A 105 1.20 7.39 -12.99
CA ALA A 105 2.30 7.81 -12.14
C ALA A 105 2.19 7.21 -10.73
N ASN A 106 3.28 7.23 -9.98
CA ASN A 106 3.23 7.06 -8.53
C ASN A 106 3.21 8.43 -7.82
N LEU A 107 2.85 8.42 -6.54
CA LEU A 107 2.69 9.64 -5.76
C LEU A 107 4.04 10.38 -5.54
N CYS A 108 5.19 9.72 -5.68
CA CYS A 108 6.49 10.41 -5.62
C CYS A 108 6.61 11.48 -6.70
N GLN A 109 6.09 11.21 -7.89
CA GLN A 109 6.10 12.18 -9.01
C GLN A 109 5.12 13.32 -8.75
N VAL A 110 3.96 13.01 -8.16
CA VAL A 110 2.91 13.99 -7.82
C VAL A 110 3.37 14.96 -6.73
N ILE A 111 4.12 14.49 -5.75
CA ILE A 111 4.70 15.31 -4.66
C ILE A 111 5.63 16.41 -5.18
N GLN A 112 6.23 16.23 -6.36
CA GLN A 112 7.11 17.22 -6.99
C GLN A 112 6.34 18.26 -7.82
N MET A 113 5.02 18.17 -7.89
CA MET A 113 4.16 19.10 -8.61
C MET A 113 3.53 20.11 -7.66
N ASP A 114 3.18 21.30 -8.17
CA ASP A 114 2.37 22.27 -7.43
C ASP A 114 0.91 21.77 -7.36
N LEU A 115 0.50 21.29 -6.19
CA LEU A 115 -0.86 20.84 -5.90
C LEU A 115 -1.65 21.95 -5.21
N ASP A 116 -2.83 22.29 -5.72
CA ASP A 116 -3.79 23.10 -4.99
C ASP A 116 -4.46 22.30 -3.84
N HIS A 117 -5.22 23.01 -3.00
CA HIS A 117 -5.96 22.39 -1.89
C HIS A 117 -6.97 21.35 -2.36
N GLU A 118 -7.60 21.57 -3.51
CA GLU A 118 -8.63 20.70 -4.07
C GLU A 118 -8.04 19.32 -4.41
N ARG A 119 -6.97 19.30 -5.20
CA ARG A 119 -6.26 18.07 -5.58
C ARG A 119 -5.64 17.39 -4.37
N MET A 120 -4.99 18.12 -3.48
CA MET A 120 -4.37 17.55 -2.29
C MET A 120 -5.40 16.89 -1.37
N SER A 121 -6.50 17.58 -1.07
CA SER A 121 -7.58 17.03 -0.23
C SER A 121 -8.29 15.86 -0.91
N TYR A 122 -8.46 15.88 -2.23
CA TYR A 122 -9.10 14.78 -2.96
C TYR A 122 -8.23 13.51 -3.00
N LEU A 123 -6.90 13.67 -3.15
CA LEU A 123 -5.96 12.54 -3.02
C LEU A 123 -5.98 11.97 -1.60
N LEU A 124 -6.01 12.82 -0.57
CA LEU A 124 -6.11 12.40 0.84
C LEU A 124 -7.42 11.68 1.13
N TYR A 125 -8.54 12.20 0.65
CA TYR A 125 -9.85 11.56 0.74
C TYR A 125 -9.81 10.14 0.16
N GLN A 126 -9.32 9.99 -1.07
CA GLN A 126 -9.21 8.69 -1.73
C GLN A 126 -8.28 7.72 -1.00
N MET A 127 -7.16 8.19 -0.44
CA MET A 127 -6.29 7.38 0.42
C MET A 127 -7.04 6.89 1.65
N LEU A 128 -7.77 7.78 2.33
CA LEU A 128 -8.54 7.44 3.53
C LEU A 128 -9.68 6.45 3.23
N CYS A 129 -10.40 6.57 2.10
CA CYS A 129 -11.39 5.60 1.67
C CYS A 129 -10.78 4.22 1.42
N GLY A 130 -9.66 4.16 0.70
CA GLY A 130 -8.92 2.90 0.48
C GLY A 130 -8.47 2.26 1.79
N ILE A 131 -7.93 3.05 2.72
CA ILE A 131 -7.50 2.58 4.05
C ILE A 131 -8.69 2.06 4.86
N LYS A 132 -9.79 2.80 4.91
CA LYS A 132 -11.01 2.39 5.60
C LYS A 132 -11.54 1.05 5.08
N HIS A 133 -11.54 0.88 3.76
CA HIS A 133 -11.98 -0.37 3.15
C HIS A 133 -11.07 -1.55 3.53
N LEU A 134 -9.75 -1.35 3.60
CA LEU A 134 -8.82 -2.37 4.13
C LEU A 134 -9.09 -2.69 5.60
N HIS A 135 -9.25 -1.66 6.44
CA HIS A 135 -9.51 -1.82 7.88
C HIS A 135 -10.83 -2.57 8.12
N SER A 136 -11.86 -2.31 7.32
CA SER A 136 -13.15 -3.02 7.39
C SER A 136 -13.03 -4.53 7.14
N ALA A 137 -11.97 -4.96 6.44
CA ALA A 137 -11.64 -6.35 6.16
C ALA A 137 -10.67 -6.97 7.18
N GLY A 138 -10.29 -6.21 8.22
CA GLY A 138 -9.29 -6.60 9.22
C GLY A 138 -7.84 -6.50 8.73
N ILE A 139 -7.58 -5.75 7.65
CA ILE A 139 -6.27 -5.62 7.02
C ILE A 139 -5.65 -4.27 7.36
N ILE A 140 -4.53 -4.24 8.09
CA ILE A 140 -3.74 -3.02 8.30
C ILE A 140 -2.58 -3.01 7.31
N HIS A 141 -2.35 -1.89 6.62
CA HIS A 141 -1.35 -1.83 5.54
C HIS A 141 0.10 -1.78 6.04
N ARG A 142 0.42 -0.86 6.97
CA ARG A 142 1.72 -0.68 7.66
C ARG A 142 2.94 -0.30 6.81
N ASP A 143 2.79 -0.16 5.49
CA ASP A 143 3.87 0.23 4.58
C ASP A 143 3.36 1.20 3.50
N LEU A 144 2.40 2.05 3.89
CA LEU A 144 1.96 3.16 3.05
C LEU A 144 3.12 4.14 2.88
N LYS A 145 3.42 4.43 1.61
CA LYS A 145 4.46 5.36 1.17
C LYS A 145 4.15 5.81 -0.25
N PRO A 146 4.69 6.95 -0.71
CA PRO A 146 4.38 7.48 -2.02
C PRO A 146 4.62 6.51 -3.20
N SER A 147 5.62 5.62 -3.11
CA SER A 147 5.88 4.63 -4.17
C SER A 147 4.84 3.51 -4.26
N ASN A 148 4.07 3.29 -3.20
CA ASN A 148 3.01 2.27 -3.13
C ASN A 148 1.62 2.89 -3.37
N ILE A 149 1.57 4.12 -3.84
CA ILE A 149 0.34 4.83 -4.19
C ILE A 149 0.49 5.31 -5.61
N VAL A 150 -0.47 4.94 -6.45
CA VAL A 150 -0.47 5.27 -7.87
C VAL A 150 -1.67 6.11 -8.23
N VAL A 151 -1.48 6.98 -9.21
CA VAL A 151 -2.48 7.95 -9.65
C VAL A 151 -2.63 7.95 -11.16
N LYS A 152 -3.77 8.45 -11.63
CA LYS A 152 -3.96 8.85 -13.03
C LYS A 152 -4.04 10.38 -13.16
N SER A 153 -3.95 10.82 -14.40
CA SER A 153 -4.09 12.22 -14.84
C SER A 153 -5.42 12.87 -14.45
N ASP A 154 -6.48 12.08 -14.24
CA ASP A 154 -7.79 12.53 -13.73
C ASP A 154 -7.84 12.63 -12.19
N CYS A 155 -6.70 12.56 -11.51
CA CYS A 155 -6.55 12.55 -10.06
C CYS A 155 -7.18 11.34 -9.35
N THR A 156 -7.51 10.26 -10.06
CA THR A 156 -7.88 9.00 -9.41
C THR A 156 -6.67 8.34 -8.76
N LEU A 157 -6.84 7.82 -7.54
CA LEU A 157 -5.78 7.23 -6.73
C LEU A 157 -6.10 5.79 -6.36
N LYS A 158 -5.09 4.91 -6.45
CA LYS A 158 -5.16 3.52 -5.98
C LYS A 158 -3.95 3.16 -5.11
N ILE A 159 -4.22 2.43 -4.03
CA ILE A 159 -3.20 1.87 -3.14
C ILE A 159 -2.69 0.53 -3.70
N LEU A 160 -1.37 0.31 -3.66
CA LEU A 160 -0.67 -0.90 -4.07
C LEU A 160 -0.10 -1.69 -2.87
N ASP A 161 0.38 -2.90 -3.14
CA ASP A 161 1.34 -3.67 -2.33
C ASP A 161 0.91 -4.00 -0.88
N PHE A 162 0.17 -5.09 -0.76
CA PHE A 162 -0.23 -5.67 0.53
C PHE A 162 0.80 -6.66 1.11
N GLY A 163 2.02 -6.75 0.57
CA GLY A 163 3.00 -7.77 0.97
C GLY A 163 3.46 -7.68 2.43
N LEU A 164 3.28 -6.51 3.05
CA LEU A 164 3.52 -6.25 4.47
C LEU A 164 2.24 -6.06 5.30
N ALA A 165 1.07 -6.10 4.65
CA ALA A 165 -0.21 -5.98 5.33
C ALA A 165 -0.43 -7.13 6.31
N ARG A 166 -1.12 -6.85 7.42
CA ARG A 166 -1.17 -7.75 8.58
C ARG A 166 -2.41 -7.45 9.42
N THR A 167 -2.83 -8.43 10.22
CA THR A 167 -3.93 -8.28 11.17
C THR A 167 -3.59 -7.31 12.30
N ALA A 168 -4.62 -6.60 12.78
CA ALA A 168 -4.58 -5.85 14.04
C ALA A 168 -4.10 -6.71 15.21
N GLY A 169 -3.21 -6.17 16.07
CA GLY A 169 -2.75 -6.85 17.29
C GLY A 169 -1.56 -7.81 17.15
N THR A 170 -0.96 -7.98 15.96
CA THR A 170 0.24 -8.82 15.80
C THR A 170 1.53 -8.07 16.17
N THR A 171 2.27 -8.57 17.17
CA THR A 171 3.49 -7.94 17.77
C THR A 171 4.79 -8.18 16.99
N PHE A 172 4.71 -8.67 15.76
CA PHE A 172 5.91 -9.13 15.04
C PHE A 172 6.80 -7.95 14.59
N MET A 173 8.04 -7.93 15.10
CA MET A 173 9.06 -6.96 14.70
C MET A 173 9.42 -7.09 13.22
N MET A 174 9.48 -5.97 12.50
CA MET A 174 9.97 -5.97 11.12
C MET A 174 11.48 -6.28 11.10
N THR A 175 11.91 -7.08 10.11
CA THR A 175 13.33 -7.33 9.89
C THR A 175 14.04 -6.03 9.46
N PRO A 176 15.20 -5.72 10.06
CA PRO A 176 16.00 -4.56 9.67
C PRO A 176 16.72 -4.87 8.36
N TYR A 177 16.07 -4.61 7.23
CA TYR A 177 16.71 -4.55 5.92
C TYR A 177 16.26 -3.29 5.18
N VAL A 178 17.13 -2.84 4.27
CA VAL A 178 17.10 -1.59 3.48
C VAL A 178 15.75 -1.39 2.77
N VAL A 179 14.77 -0.88 3.50
CA VAL A 179 13.44 -0.50 3.04
C VAL A 179 13.16 0.90 3.60
N THR A 180 12.53 1.75 2.78
CA THR A 180 12.13 3.11 3.16
C THR A 180 11.32 3.09 4.45
N ARG A 181 11.87 3.65 5.53
CA ARG A 181 11.24 3.67 6.87
C ARG A 181 10.56 4.99 7.23
N TYR A 182 10.68 5.99 6.35
CA TYR A 182 10.35 7.38 6.63
C TYR A 182 8.88 7.62 7.00
N TYR A 183 8.00 6.73 6.55
CA TYR A 183 6.55 6.80 6.74
C TYR A 183 6.06 5.85 7.85
N ARG A 184 6.94 5.09 8.50
CA ARG A 184 6.56 4.15 9.56
C ARG A 184 6.22 4.90 10.85
N ALA A 185 5.14 4.50 11.49
CA ALA A 185 4.70 5.09 12.76
C ALA A 185 5.66 4.80 13.92
N PRO A 186 5.71 5.66 14.95
CA PRO A 186 6.51 5.46 16.14
C PRO A 186 6.33 4.09 16.79
N GLU A 187 5.09 3.63 16.93
CA GLU A 187 4.77 2.33 17.51
C GLU A 187 5.36 1.16 16.70
N VAL A 188 5.52 1.30 15.37
CA VAL A 188 6.17 0.29 14.53
C VAL A 188 7.69 0.34 14.70
N ILE A 189 8.28 1.54 14.75
CA ILE A 189 9.74 1.74 14.91
C ILE A 189 10.19 1.26 16.30
N LEU A 190 9.39 1.49 17.33
CA LEU A 190 9.68 1.16 18.72
C LEU A 190 9.22 -0.26 19.13
N GLY A 191 8.61 -1.02 18.22
CA GLY A 191 8.19 -2.40 18.46
C GLY A 191 7.04 -2.52 19.47
N MET A 192 6.14 -1.55 19.49
CA MET A 192 4.91 -1.57 20.28
C MET A 192 3.81 -2.34 19.55
N GLY A 193 2.74 -2.71 20.28
CA GLY A 193 1.49 -3.08 19.65
C GLY A 193 0.89 -1.89 18.89
N TYR A 194 0.21 -2.14 17.78
CA TYR A 194 -0.39 -1.11 16.93
C TYR A 194 -1.84 -1.47 16.57
N LYS A 195 -2.58 -0.43 16.17
CA LYS A 195 -3.96 -0.50 15.70
C LYS A 195 -4.04 0.10 14.28
N GLU A 196 -5.24 0.14 13.74
CA GLU A 196 -5.57 0.66 12.41
C GLU A 196 -5.02 2.07 12.12
N ASN A 197 -5.05 2.97 13.11
CA ASN A 197 -4.53 4.34 12.97
C ASN A 197 -2.99 4.44 12.87
N VAL A 198 -2.27 3.32 12.79
CA VAL A 198 -0.88 3.27 12.32
C VAL A 198 -0.75 3.77 10.88
N ASP A 199 -1.75 3.51 10.05
CA ASP A 199 -1.79 3.94 8.65
C ASP A 199 -2.01 5.46 8.55
N ILE A 200 -2.70 6.07 9.53
CA ILE A 200 -2.90 7.53 9.61
C ILE A 200 -1.59 8.28 9.79
N TRP A 201 -0.63 7.74 10.55
CA TRP A 201 0.70 8.36 10.63
C TRP A 201 1.38 8.42 9.26
N SER A 202 1.26 7.33 8.49
CA SER A 202 1.84 7.24 7.15
C SER A 202 1.21 8.27 6.22
N VAL A 203 -0.12 8.43 6.27
CA VAL A 203 -0.85 9.48 5.54
C VAL A 203 -0.41 10.88 5.97
N GLY A 204 -0.22 11.13 7.26
CA GLY A 204 0.30 12.40 7.77
C GLY A 204 1.71 12.71 7.25
N CYS A 205 2.58 11.69 7.15
CA CYS A 205 3.91 11.86 6.57
C CYS A 205 3.85 12.18 5.08
N ILE A 206 2.97 11.50 4.32
CA ILE A 206 2.74 11.75 2.90
C ILE A 206 2.18 13.16 2.69
N MET A 207 1.17 13.57 3.46
CA MET A 207 0.57 14.90 3.39
C MET A 207 1.61 15.98 3.68
N GLY A 208 2.41 15.81 4.73
CA GLY A 208 3.44 16.80 5.06
C GLY A 208 4.54 16.86 4.01
N GLU A 209 4.86 15.74 3.35
CA GLU A 209 5.79 15.72 2.23
C GLU A 209 5.20 16.39 0.97
N MET A 210 3.89 16.24 0.69
CA MET A 210 3.21 16.99 -0.38
C MET A 210 3.29 18.51 -0.16
N ILE A 211 3.23 18.97 1.09
CA ILE A 211 3.31 20.40 1.42
C ILE A 211 4.75 20.92 1.43
N ARG A 212 5.70 20.12 1.91
CA ARG A 212 7.12 20.53 2.02
C ARG A 212 7.97 20.23 0.78
N GLY A 213 7.48 19.41 -0.14
CA GLY A 213 8.21 18.90 -1.30
C GLY A 213 9.30 17.86 -0.96
N GLY A 214 9.41 17.44 0.30
CA GLY A 214 10.47 16.54 0.76
C GLY A 214 10.12 15.76 2.02
N VAL A 215 10.78 14.61 2.18
CA VAL A 215 10.56 13.66 3.27
C VAL A 215 10.66 14.33 4.63
N LEU A 216 9.65 14.14 5.49
CA LEU A 216 9.59 14.76 6.81
C LEU A 216 10.67 14.23 7.78
N PHE A 217 10.82 12.92 7.81
CA PHE A 217 11.66 12.21 8.80
C PHE A 217 12.64 11.27 8.08
N PRO A 218 13.74 11.79 7.50
CA PRO A 218 14.68 11.00 6.71
C PRO A 218 15.72 10.29 7.60
N GLY A 219 15.29 9.32 8.41
CA GLY A 219 16.18 8.56 9.32
C GLY A 219 16.99 7.47 8.63
N THR A 220 18.29 7.47 8.85
CA THR A 220 19.26 6.50 8.29
C THR A 220 19.09 5.08 8.85
N ASP A 221 18.60 4.94 10.08
CA ASP A 221 18.21 3.69 10.74
C ASP A 221 17.01 3.92 11.70
N HIS A 222 16.61 2.92 12.51
CA HIS A 222 15.49 3.07 13.46
C HIS A 222 15.76 4.10 14.57
N ILE A 223 17.01 4.24 14.98
CA ILE A 223 17.44 5.14 16.04
C ILE A 223 17.39 6.58 15.54
N ASP A 224 17.99 6.83 14.38
CA ASP A 224 17.98 8.13 13.72
C ASP A 224 16.56 8.53 13.30
N GLN A 225 15.75 7.58 12.80
CA GLN A 225 14.34 7.82 12.49
C GLN A 225 13.58 8.34 13.71
N TRP A 226 13.76 7.72 14.87
CA TRP A 226 13.15 8.17 16.12
C TRP A 226 13.62 9.59 16.49
N ASN A 227 14.92 9.87 16.37
CA ASN A 227 15.47 11.20 16.66
C ASN A 227 14.86 12.27 15.75
N LYS A 228 14.75 12.03 14.44
CA LYS A 228 14.10 12.95 13.50
C LYS A 228 12.66 13.26 13.89
N ILE A 229 11.93 12.27 14.41
CA ILE A 229 10.55 12.45 14.85
C ILE A 229 10.49 13.37 16.08
N ILE A 230 11.22 13.06 17.15
CA ILE A 230 11.14 13.84 18.40
C ILE A 230 11.78 15.22 18.31
N GLU A 231 12.79 15.41 17.45
CA GLU A 231 13.38 16.74 17.19
C GLU A 231 12.36 17.72 16.60
N GLN A 232 11.36 17.21 15.85
CA GLN A 232 10.33 18.01 15.19
C GLN A 232 9.05 18.10 16.02
N LEU A 233 8.56 16.97 16.53
CA LEU A 233 7.26 16.86 17.21
C LEU A 233 7.35 16.92 18.74
N GLY A 234 8.57 16.89 19.29
CA GLY A 234 8.83 16.89 20.72
C GLY A 234 8.92 15.50 21.33
N THR A 235 9.48 15.44 22.53
CA THR A 235 9.55 14.20 23.31
C THR A 235 8.15 13.84 23.83
N PRO A 236 7.67 12.59 23.65
CA PRO A 236 6.32 12.21 24.05
C PRO A 236 6.13 12.24 25.57
N ALA A 237 4.87 12.24 26.01
CA ALA A 237 4.50 12.21 27.42
C ALA A 237 4.95 10.90 28.11
N GLN A 238 5.03 10.95 29.44
CA GLN A 238 5.43 9.79 30.23
C GLN A 238 4.47 8.60 30.09
N GLU A 239 3.17 8.86 29.90
CA GLU A 239 2.14 7.83 29.66
C GLU A 239 2.45 6.98 28.41
N PHE A 240 2.96 7.61 27.35
CA PHE A 240 3.41 6.90 26.15
C PHE A 240 4.64 6.04 26.46
N MET A 241 5.65 6.61 27.13
CA MET A 241 6.90 5.90 27.45
C MET A 241 6.65 4.69 28.37
N GLN A 242 5.65 4.77 29.26
CA GLN A 242 5.22 3.68 30.13
C GLN A 242 4.61 2.47 29.41
N ARG A 243 4.24 2.60 28.13
CA ARG A 243 3.77 1.47 27.31
C ARG A 243 4.89 0.80 26.50
N LEU A 244 6.11 1.36 26.51
CA LEU A 244 7.28 0.78 25.84
C LEU A 244 7.83 -0.42 26.62
N GLN A 245 8.45 -1.35 25.89
CA GLN A 245 9.27 -2.42 26.48
C GLN A 245 10.43 -1.82 27.31
N PRO A 246 10.87 -2.45 28.41
CA PRO A 246 11.84 -1.84 29.34
C PRO A 246 13.15 -1.36 28.68
N THR A 247 13.70 -2.15 27.76
CA THR A 247 14.94 -1.79 27.04
C THR A 247 14.74 -0.59 26.12
N VAL A 248 13.62 -0.57 25.38
CA VAL A 248 13.25 0.54 24.49
C VAL A 248 12.91 1.79 25.29
N ARG A 249 12.20 1.66 26.42
CA ARG A 249 11.90 2.76 27.33
C ARG A 249 13.16 3.44 27.83
N ASN A 250 14.10 2.67 28.38
CA ASN A 250 15.37 3.19 28.87
C ASN A 250 16.12 3.94 27.75
N TYR A 251 16.08 3.41 26.53
CA TYR A 251 16.68 4.08 25.38
C TYR A 251 15.99 5.43 25.08
N VAL A 252 14.66 5.47 25.04
CA VAL A 252 13.87 6.68 24.72
C VAL A 252 14.01 7.74 25.83
N GLU A 253 13.94 7.33 27.10
CA GLU A 253 14.01 8.24 28.25
C GLU A 253 15.40 8.89 28.42
N ASN A 254 16.47 8.23 27.96
CA ASN A 254 17.83 8.75 27.99
C ASN A 254 18.16 9.67 26.81
N ARG A 255 17.21 9.99 25.92
CA ARG A 255 17.40 10.97 24.86
C ARG A 255 17.21 12.41 25.35
N PRO A 256 17.87 13.40 24.72
CA PRO A 256 17.59 14.80 25.00
C PRO A 256 16.09 15.08 24.88
N ARG A 257 15.56 15.90 25.80
CA ARG A 257 14.17 16.32 25.72
C ARG A 257 14.04 17.47 24.74
N TYR A 258 13.15 17.29 23.76
CA TYR A 258 12.82 18.30 22.76
C TYR A 258 11.42 18.83 23.02
N PRO A 259 11.21 20.16 22.97
CA PRO A 259 9.88 20.75 23.11
C PRO A 259 9.01 20.54 21.85
N GLY A 260 9.63 20.18 20.72
CA GLY A 260 8.98 20.17 19.41
C GLY A 260 8.80 21.59 18.85
N TYR A 261 8.33 21.66 17.61
CA TYR A 261 7.95 22.91 16.96
C TYR A 261 6.42 22.96 16.80
N PRO A 262 5.81 24.15 16.92
CA PRO A 262 4.41 24.32 16.54
C PRO A 262 4.22 24.02 15.05
N PHE A 263 3.04 23.53 14.67
CA PHE A 263 2.76 23.14 13.28
C PHE A 263 2.82 24.33 12.31
N GLU A 264 2.59 25.55 12.78
CA GLU A 264 2.78 26.79 12.00
C GLU A 264 4.24 27.02 11.63
N ARG A 265 5.18 26.52 12.43
CA ARG A 265 6.62 26.58 12.13
C ARG A 265 7.07 25.42 11.25
N LEU A 266 6.51 24.22 11.47
CA LEU A 266 6.80 23.04 10.63
C LEU A 266 6.24 23.21 9.21
N PHE A 267 5.06 23.82 9.12
CA PHE A 267 4.29 24.06 7.89
C PHE A 267 3.80 25.52 7.90
N PRO A 268 4.67 26.50 7.59
CA PRO A 268 4.28 27.90 7.48
C PRO A 268 3.37 28.14 6.28
N ASP A 269 2.56 29.21 6.33
CA ASP A 269 1.57 29.54 5.29
C ASP A 269 2.18 29.63 3.87
N VAL A 270 3.44 30.04 3.76
CA VAL A 270 4.17 30.14 2.48
C VAL A 270 4.33 28.79 1.74
N LEU A 271 4.22 27.66 2.45
CA LEU A 271 4.28 26.33 1.84
C LEU A 271 2.93 25.85 1.33
N PHE A 272 1.84 26.52 1.72
CA PHE A 272 0.52 26.14 1.26
C PHE A 272 0.19 26.87 -0.04
N PRO A 273 -0.61 26.25 -0.92
CA PRO A 273 -1.18 26.93 -2.06
C PRO A 273 -1.91 28.19 -1.63
N SER A 274 -1.90 29.22 -2.48
CA SER A 274 -2.72 30.39 -2.23
C SER A 274 -4.19 29.99 -2.16
N ASP A 275 -4.89 30.42 -1.11
CA ASP A 275 -6.34 30.33 -1.00
C ASP A 275 -6.96 30.87 -2.31
N SER A 276 -7.47 29.99 -3.19
CA SER A 276 -7.98 30.37 -4.51
C SER A 276 -9.21 31.29 -4.37
N SER A 277 -9.42 32.22 -5.30
CA SER A 277 -10.44 33.26 -5.11
C SER A 277 -11.89 32.73 -5.18
N GLU A 278 -12.71 33.28 -4.27
CA GLU A 278 -14.19 33.31 -4.21
C GLU A 278 -14.99 32.04 -3.84
N HIS A 279 -14.46 30.81 -3.90
CA HIS A 279 -15.26 29.59 -3.61
C HIS A 279 -14.75 28.71 -2.43
N ASN A 280 -13.81 29.22 -1.61
CA ASN A 280 -13.02 28.42 -0.65
C ASN A 280 -13.76 27.85 0.57
N ARG A 281 -14.14 26.57 0.47
CA ARG A 281 -14.35 25.72 1.65
C ARG A 281 -13.04 25.21 2.26
N LEU A 282 -11.98 25.10 1.45
CA LEU A 282 -10.68 24.54 1.83
C LEU A 282 -9.65 25.65 2.10
N LYS A 283 -8.88 25.51 3.18
CA LYS A 283 -7.88 26.51 3.61
C LYS A 283 -6.61 25.87 4.16
N ALA A 284 -5.49 26.59 4.08
CA ALA A 284 -4.22 26.20 4.70
C ALA A 284 -4.35 25.86 6.20
N SER A 285 -5.17 26.61 6.94
CA SER A 285 -5.40 26.36 8.38
C SER A 285 -6.07 25.00 8.65
N GLN A 286 -6.99 24.57 7.79
CA GLN A 286 -7.62 23.26 7.91
C GLN A 286 -6.65 22.14 7.54
N ALA A 287 -5.83 22.32 6.50
CA ALA A 287 -4.80 21.36 6.14
C ALA A 287 -3.78 21.17 7.28
N ARG A 288 -3.36 22.26 7.91
CA ARG A 288 -2.47 22.26 9.07
C ARG A 288 -3.12 21.60 10.30
N ASP A 289 -4.40 21.89 10.58
CA ASP A 289 -5.13 21.23 11.67
C ASP A 289 -5.18 19.72 11.47
N LEU A 290 -5.52 19.26 10.25
CA LEU A 290 -5.53 17.83 9.93
C LEU A 290 -4.15 17.19 10.14
N LEU A 291 -3.08 17.82 9.63
CA LEU A 291 -1.70 17.37 9.85
C LEU A 291 -1.37 17.22 11.33
N SER A 292 -1.76 18.20 12.14
CA SER A 292 -1.49 18.19 13.60
C SER A 292 -2.17 17.04 14.33
N ARG A 293 -3.30 16.55 13.80
CA ARG A 293 -4.06 15.43 14.34
C ARG A 293 -3.57 14.07 13.82
N MET A 294 -2.98 14.03 12.62
CA MET A 294 -2.38 12.82 12.03
C MET A 294 -0.95 12.56 12.55
N LEU A 295 -0.11 13.59 12.61
CA LEU A 295 1.29 13.51 13.06
C LEU A 295 1.39 13.60 14.59
N VAL A 296 0.70 12.70 15.27
CA VAL A 296 0.72 12.55 16.72
C VAL A 296 1.50 11.28 17.08
N ILE A 297 2.53 11.42 17.92
CA ILE A 297 3.39 10.28 18.31
C ILE A 297 2.59 9.20 19.02
N ASP A 298 1.74 9.61 19.97
CA ASP A 298 0.92 8.68 20.73
C ASP A 298 -0.28 8.18 19.89
N PRO A 299 -0.35 6.88 19.55
CA PRO A 299 -1.46 6.35 18.78
C PRO A 299 -2.80 6.41 19.52
N GLU A 300 -2.85 6.57 20.85
CA GLU A 300 -4.12 6.74 21.58
C GLU A 300 -4.70 8.16 21.45
N ARG A 301 -3.90 9.12 20.99
CA ARG A 301 -4.31 10.52 20.76
C ARG A 301 -4.36 10.91 19.28
N ARG A 302 -3.92 10.01 18.40
CA ARG A 302 -3.90 10.21 16.96
C ARG A 302 -5.31 10.01 16.39
N ILE A 303 -5.72 10.92 15.51
CA ILE A 303 -7.02 10.85 14.83
C ILE A 303 -7.24 9.49 14.16
N SER A 304 -8.46 8.99 14.23
CA SER A 304 -8.88 7.78 13.52
C SER A 304 -9.13 8.06 12.03
N VAL A 305 -9.29 6.99 11.24
CA VAL A 305 -9.65 7.12 9.81
C VAL A 305 -11.01 7.76 9.63
N ASP A 306 -11.99 7.37 10.45
CA ASP A 306 -13.35 7.91 10.39
C ASP A 306 -13.39 9.40 10.75
N GLU A 307 -12.70 9.81 11.81
CA GLU A 307 -12.59 11.22 12.18
C GLU A 307 -11.84 12.04 11.11
N ALA A 308 -10.82 11.46 10.45
CA ALA A 308 -10.10 12.13 9.37
C ALA A 308 -10.97 12.33 8.12
N LEU A 309 -11.85 11.38 7.78
CA LEU A 309 -12.82 11.51 6.68
C LEU A 309 -13.86 12.60 6.95
N LEU A 310 -14.24 12.79 8.22
CA LEU A 310 -15.17 13.83 8.65
C LEU A 310 -14.51 15.20 8.89
N HIS A 311 -13.18 15.28 8.79
CA HIS A 311 -12.45 16.53 8.99
C HIS A 311 -12.80 17.55 7.90
N ASN A 312 -12.93 18.84 8.26
CA ASN A 312 -13.37 19.90 7.33
C ASN A 312 -12.56 20.00 6.03
N TYR A 313 -11.26 19.66 6.07
CA TYR A 313 -10.38 19.64 4.89
C TYR A 313 -10.67 18.47 3.92
N ILE A 314 -11.32 17.40 4.39
CA ILE A 314 -11.56 16.16 3.64
C ILE A 314 -13.05 15.98 3.33
N ASN A 315 -13.92 16.31 4.28
CA ASN A 315 -15.36 16.08 4.24
C ASN A 315 -16.08 16.75 3.04
N VAL A 316 -15.44 17.71 2.37
CA VAL A 316 -15.98 18.29 1.12
C VAL A 316 -16.15 17.25 0.01
N TRP A 317 -15.42 16.14 0.08
CA TRP A 317 -15.45 15.03 -0.87
C TRP A 317 -16.24 13.82 -0.39
N TYR A 318 -16.77 13.87 0.83
CA TYR A 318 -17.38 12.71 1.48
C TYR A 318 -18.55 12.17 0.64
N ASP A 319 -18.40 10.94 0.17
CA ASP A 319 -19.47 10.16 -0.44
C ASP A 319 -19.70 8.89 0.36
N GLU A 320 -20.94 8.68 0.80
CA GLU A 320 -21.32 7.56 1.66
C GLU A 320 -21.10 6.20 0.97
N GLY A 321 -21.34 6.12 -0.34
CA GLY A 321 -21.19 4.89 -1.11
C GLY A 321 -19.72 4.50 -1.32
N GLU A 322 -18.83 5.49 -1.33
CA GLU A 322 -17.39 5.27 -1.41
C GLU A 322 -16.77 4.95 -0.05
N VAL A 323 -17.15 5.73 0.98
CA VAL A 323 -16.62 5.58 2.35
C VAL A 323 -17.08 4.27 2.99
N ASN A 324 -18.35 3.91 2.81
CA ASN A 324 -18.94 2.71 3.38
C ASN A 324 -19.24 1.65 2.31
N ALA A 325 -18.42 1.61 1.25
CA ALA A 325 -18.44 0.55 0.26
C ALA A 325 -18.40 -0.83 0.95
N PRO A 326 -19.19 -1.81 0.49
CA PRO A 326 -19.30 -3.12 1.15
C PRO A 326 -17.91 -3.72 1.40
N ALA A 327 -17.64 -4.06 2.66
CA ALA A 327 -16.39 -4.71 3.03
C ALA A 327 -16.25 -6.01 2.22
N PRO A 328 -15.02 -6.35 1.78
CA PRO A 328 -14.78 -7.67 1.24
C PRO A 328 -14.98 -8.70 2.37
N GLY A 329 -15.04 -9.99 2.02
CA GLY A 329 -15.06 -11.03 3.05
C GLY A 329 -13.92 -10.85 4.06
N PRO A 330 -14.09 -11.29 5.33
CA PRO A 330 -13.02 -11.15 6.32
C PRO A 330 -11.76 -11.88 5.83
N TYR A 331 -10.61 -11.24 5.96
CA TYR A 331 -9.34 -11.90 5.64
C TYR A 331 -9.11 -13.08 6.61
N ASP A 332 -8.84 -14.28 6.08
CA ASP A 332 -8.50 -15.43 6.90
C ASP A 332 -7.12 -15.24 7.54
N HIS A 333 -7.14 -14.76 8.79
CA HIS A 333 -5.95 -14.46 9.57
C HIS A 333 -5.09 -15.70 9.86
N SER A 334 -5.63 -16.92 9.73
CA SER A 334 -4.83 -18.14 9.92
C SER A 334 -3.71 -18.26 8.89
N VAL A 335 -3.83 -17.62 7.72
CA VAL A 335 -2.74 -17.53 6.73
C VAL A 335 -1.49 -16.89 7.32
N ASP A 336 -1.64 -15.92 8.23
CA ASP A 336 -0.53 -15.22 8.86
C ASP A 336 0.14 -16.02 9.98
N GLU A 337 -0.58 -16.95 10.59
CA GLU A 337 -0.10 -17.79 11.70
C GLU A 337 0.46 -19.13 11.22
N ARG A 338 -0.05 -19.65 10.10
CA ARG A 338 0.41 -20.92 9.53
C ARG A 338 1.91 -20.87 9.20
N GLU A 339 2.62 -21.88 9.68
CA GLU A 339 3.98 -22.19 9.28
C GLU A 339 3.94 -23.29 8.22
N HIS A 340 4.42 -22.96 7.04
CA HIS A 340 4.53 -23.89 5.93
C HIS A 340 5.95 -23.88 5.39
N THR A 341 6.39 -25.01 4.85
CA THR A 341 7.63 -25.08 4.06
C THR A 341 7.47 -24.28 2.76
N VAL A 342 8.58 -24.03 2.07
CA VAL A 342 8.55 -23.38 0.76
C VAL A 342 7.69 -24.18 -0.23
N ASP A 343 7.80 -25.51 -0.23
CA ASP A 343 7.06 -26.37 -1.16
C ASP A 343 5.56 -26.36 -0.88
N GLN A 344 5.16 -26.35 0.38
CA GLN A 344 3.75 -26.22 0.78
C GLN A 344 3.18 -24.86 0.35
N TRP A 345 3.91 -23.77 0.55
CA TRP A 345 3.48 -22.46 0.02
C TRP A 345 3.42 -22.45 -1.50
N LYS A 346 4.38 -23.06 -2.18
CA LYS A 346 4.43 -23.17 -3.63
C LYS A 346 3.20 -23.92 -4.16
N GLU A 347 2.82 -25.02 -3.53
CA GLU A 347 1.60 -25.77 -3.85
C GLU A 347 0.33 -24.92 -3.66
N LEU A 348 0.19 -24.24 -2.53
CA LEU A 348 -0.95 -23.35 -2.26
C LEU A 348 -1.07 -22.22 -3.28
N ILE A 349 0.06 -21.57 -3.63
CA ILE A 349 0.07 -20.51 -4.66
C ILE A 349 -0.30 -21.10 -6.03
N TYR A 350 0.22 -22.28 -6.38
CA TYR A 350 -0.07 -22.92 -7.66
C TYR A 350 -1.56 -23.21 -7.83
N GLN A 351 -2.18 -23.82 -6.83
CA GLN A 351 -3.62 -24.12 -6.82
C GLN A 351 -4.45 -22.86 -7.02
N GLU A 352 -4.16 -21.81 -6.23
CA GLU A 352 -4.85 -20.53 -6.29
C GLU A 352 -4.73 -19.82 -7.65
N VAL A 353 -3.54 -19.89 -8.29
CA VAL A 353 -3.32 -19.32 -9.63
C VAL A 353 -4.07 -20.12 -10.69
N MET A 354 -4.05 -21.46 -10.63
CA MET A 354 -4.77 -22.32 -11.59
C MET A 354 -6.29 -22.14 -11.50
N GLU A 355 -6.83 -22.05 -10.28
CA GLU A 355 -8.26 -21.77 -10.04
C GLU A 355 -8.65 -20.39 -10.57
N TYR A 356 -7.80 -19.38 -10.36
CA TYR A 356 -8.05 -18.04 -10.85
C TYR A 356 -8.01 -17.96 -12.38
N GLU A 357 -7.02 -18.60 -13.02
CA GLU A 357 -6.93 -18.67 -14.49
C GLU A 357 -8.17 -19.35 -15.09
N THR A 358 -8.67 -20.42 -14.46
CA THR A 358 -9.85 -21.16 -14.94
C THR A 358 -11.14 -20.35 -14.81
N SER A 359 -11.30 -19.62 -13.70
CA SER A 359 -12.52 -18.83 -13.43
C SER A 359 -12.58 -17.49 -14.18
N HIS A 360 -11.42 -16.89 -14.51
CA HIS A 360 -11.34 -15.54 -15.09
C HIS A 360 -10.86 -15.52 -16.55
N ASN A 361 -10.64 -16.67 -17.18
CA ASN A 361 -10.28 -16.79 -18.59
C ASN A 361 -11.30 -17.67 -19.33
N PRO A 362 -12.38 -17.10 -19.92
CA PRO A 362 -13.44 -17.88 -20.57
C PRO A 362 -12.97 -18.68 -21.80
N ALA A 363 -11.74 -18.46 -22.28
CA ALA A 363 -11.11 -19.24 -23.35
C ALA A 363 -10.47 -20.57 -22.89
N ALA A 364 -10.48 -20.88 -21.59
CA ALA A 364 -9.84 -22.08 -21.02
C ALA A 364 -10.81 -23.24 -20.74
N VAL A 365 -12.12 -23.07 -20.94
CA VAL A 365 -13.08 -24.17 -20.83
C VAL A 365 -12.83 -25.13 -22.01
N PRO A 366 -12.40 -26.38 -21.79
CA PRO A 366 -12.39 -27.36 -22.87
C PRO A 366 -13.85 -27.53 -23.31
N GLN A 367 -14.14 -27.27 -24.58
CA GLN A 367 -15.37 -27.78 -25.17
C GLN A 367 -15.33 -29.30 -24.99
N SER A 368 -16.14 -29.80 -24.06
CA SER A 368 -16.40 -31.23 -23.95
C SER A 368 -16.87 -31.67 -25.32
N SER A 369 -16.06 -32.49 -25.99
CA SER A 369 -16.43 -33.16 -27.22
C SER A 369 -17.73 -33.92 -26.96
N GLU A 370 -18.84 -33.42 -27.50
CA GLU A 370 -20.05 -34.19 -27.60
C GLU A 370 -19.68 -35.48 -28.35
N SER A 371 -19.81 -36.58 -27.63
CA SER A 371 -19.74 -37.92 -28.18
C SER A 371 -20.74 -37.99 -29.32
N ALA A 372 -20.23 -38.15 -30.54
CA ALA A 372 -20.98 -38.64 -31.67
C ALA A 372 -21.53 -40.03 -31.31
N GLY A 373 -22.72 -40.03 -30.73
CA GLY A 373 -23.54 -41.20 -30.52
C GLY A 373 -24.11 -41.63 -31.86
N SER A 374 -23.74 -42.84 -32.25
CA SER A 374 -24.24 -43.59 -33.39
C SER A 374 -25.77 -43.64 -33.41
N ARG A 375 -26.36 -43.32 -34.56
CA ARG A 375 -27.46 -44.09 -35.17
C ARG A 375 -27.52 -43.84 -36.66
#